data_AF-A0A960RMC9-F1
#
_entry.id   AF-A0A960RMC9-F1
#
_cell.length_a   1.000
_cell.length_b   1.000
_cell.length_c   1.000
_cell.angle_alpha   90.00
_cell.angle_beta   90.00
_cell.angle_gamma   90.00
#
_symmetry.space_group_name_H-M   'P 1'
#
loop_
_entity.id
_entity.type
_entity.pdbx_description
1 polymer ?
#
loop_
_entity_poly.entity_id
_entity_poly.type
_entity_poly.pdbx_seq_one_letter_code
_entity_poly.pdbx_strand_id
1 'polypeptide(L)'
;DALRKLEADGLVVIQAHLGARVKEMRLDEFKEMCEFRLALESHAAGLAAANRTAGDLVELGLALDEMKRLTKLLSQSRDEKDLIAELVREDVRFHVAIINASRNNLLKKEILRLHVVNRVVFGPLGVDTMSTARVDRETHRQEVIRDHQQIYDAVAASNSLEARSMMERHIQDILDNRLRIFAKHTETETARPLTPEEQVYHP
;
A
#
# COMPACT_ATOMS: atom_id res chain seq x y z
N ASP A 1 7.75 12.31 -22.43
CA ASP A 1 6.32 12.61 -22.61
C ASP A 1 5.55 11.99 -21.47
N ALA A 2 4.90 12.79 -20.60
CA ALA A 2 4.36 12.33 -19.32
C ALA A 2 3.16 11.38 -19.51
N LEU A 3 2.32 11.64 -20.52
CA LEU A 3 1.14 10.81 -20.82
C LEU A 3 1.53 9.40 -21.29
N ARG A 4 2.57 9.28 -22.13
CA ARG A 4 3.10 7.97 -22.55
C ARG A 4 3.65 7.15 -21.39
N LYS A 5 4.21 7.81 -20.37
CA LYS A 5 4.67 7.13 -19.16
C LYS A 5 3.49 6.60 -18.33
N LEU A 6 2.44 7.40 -18.16
CA LEU A 6 1.22 6.98 -17.49
C LEU A 6 0.53 5.83 -18.24
N GLU A 7 0.55 5.85 -19.58
CA GLU A 7 0.03 4.77 -20.41
C GLU A 7 0.85 3.49 -20.23
N ALA A 8 2.19 3.59 -20.27
CA ALA A 8 3.08 2.46 -20.01
C ALA A 8 2.96 1.89 -18.59
N ASP A 9 2.65 2.74 -17.61
CA ASP A 9 2.38 2.35 -16.23
C ASP A 9 0.97 1.75 -16.04
N GLY A 10 0.13 1.75 -17.09
CA GLY A 10 -1.23 1.20 -17.09
C GLY A 10 -2.27 2.09 -16.40
N LEU A 11 -1.92 3.35 -16.11
CA LEU A 11 -2.75 4.32 -15.38
C LEU A 11 -3.75 5.04 -16.28
N VAL A 12 -3.42 5.20 -17.56
CA VAL A 12 -4.29 5.84 -18.55
C VAL A 12 -4.36 5.04 -19.83
N VAL A 13 -5.44 5.20 -20.57
CA VAL A 13 -5.57 4.74 -21.95
C VAL A 13 -5.63 5.96 -22.84
N ILE A 14 -4.75 6.06 -23.84
CA ILE A 14 -4.78 7.14 -24.82
C ILE A 14 -5.67 6.71 -25.99
N GLN A 15 -6.74 7.47 -26.24
CA GLN A 15 -7.61 7.26 -27.39
C GLN A 15 -7.35 8.34 -28.43
N ALA A 16 -7.13 7.92 -29.68
CA ALA A 16 -6.93 8.83 -30.80
C ALA A 16 -8.10 9.84 -30.88
N HIS A 17 -7.77 11.12 -30.96
CA HIS A 17 -8.72 12.26 -31.03
C HIS A 17 -9.57 12.54 -29.77
N LEU A 18 -9.50 11.71 -28.73
CA LEU A 18 -10.29 11.86 -27.49
C LEU A 18 -9.43 12.22 -26.26
N GLY A 19 -8.11 12.11 -26.37
CA GLY A 19 -7.18 12.40 -25.27
C GLY A 19 -6.90 11.17 -24.39
N ALA A 20 -6.45 11.40 -23.16
CA ALA A 20 -6.13 10.33 -22.20
C ALA A 20 -7.25 10.21 -21.15
N ARG A 21 -7.69 8.98 -20.87
CA ARG A 21 -8.62 8.67 -19.77
C ARG A 21 -7.95 7.80 -18.71
N VAL A 22 -8.29 7.99 -17.44
CA VAL A 22 -7.83 7.10 -16.36
C VAL A 22 -8.43 5.71 -16.58
N LYS A 23 -7.62 4.67 -16.40
CA LYS A 23 -8.07 3.28 -16.52
C LYS A 23 -8.87 2.91 -15.26
N GLU A 24 -10.09 2.41 -15.45
CA GLU A 24 -10.83 1.71 -14.40
C GLU A 24 -10.18 0.34 -14.18
N MET A 25 -9.76 0.06 -12.94
CA MET A 25 -9.13 -1.21 -12.58
C MET A 25 -10.19 -2.22 -12.16
N ARG A 26 -10.20 -3.39 -12.80
CA ARG A 26 -11.12 -4.48 -12.42
C ARG A 26 -10.60 -5.23 -11.18
N LEU A 27 -11.50 -5.92 -10.47
CA LEU A 27 -11.16 -6.70 -9.27
C LEU A 27 -10.10 -7.80 -9.51
N ASP A 28 -10.17 -8.48 -10.65
CA ASP A 28 -9.19 -9.50 -11.06
C ASP A 28 -7.81 -8.87 -11.31
N GLU A 29 -7.75 -7.78 -12.07
CA GLU A 29 -6.49 -7.04 -12.29
C GLU A 29 -5.88 -6.54 -10.98
N PHE A 30 -6.73 -6.14 -10.02
CA PHE A 30 -6.29 -5.75 -8.69
C PHE A 30 -5.70 -6.92 -7.92
N LYS A 31 -6.35 -8.09 -7.92
CA LYS A 31 -5.83 -9.30 -7.26
C LYS A 31 -4.48 -9.70 -7.83
N GLU A 32 -4.35 -9.73 -9.16
CA GLU A 32 -3.07 -10.03 -9.84
C GLU A 32 -1.97 -9.03 -9.46
N MET A 33 -2.30 -7.73 -9.40
CA MET A 33 -1.35 -6.71 -8.93
C MET A 33 -0.92 -6.94 -7.47
N CYS A 34 -1.86 -7.33 -6.61
CA CYS A 34 -1.62 -7.59 -5.21
C CYS A 34 -0.73 -8.82 -4.99
N GLU A 35 -1.01 -9.92 -5.70
CA GLU A 35 -0.16 -11.12 -5.74
C GLU A 35 1.26 -10.79 -6.24
N PHE A 36 1.37 -9.94 -7.26
CA PHE A 36 2.67 -9.52 -7.77
C PHE A 36 3.45 -8.69 -6.75
N ARG A 37 2.79 -7.75 -6.07
CA ARG A 37 3.41 -6.98 -4.97
C ARG A 37 3.89 -7.88 -3.84
N LEU A 38 3.06 -8.83 -3.40
CA LEU A 38 3.40 -9.79 -2.38
C LEU A 38 4.69 -10.54 -2.73
N ALA A 39 4.79 -11.04 -3.97
CA ALA A 39 5.97 -11.76 -4.44
C ALA A 39 7.23 -10.86 -4.47
N LEU A 40 7.12 -9.62 -4.94
CA LEU A 40 8.26 -8.72 -5.06
C LEU A 40 8.74 -8.18 -3.71
N GLU A 41 7.83 -7.71 -2.87
CA GLU A 41 8.16 -7.07 -1.60
C GLU A 41 8.66 -8.08 -0.56
N SER A 42 8.07 -9.29 -0.50
CA SER A 42 8.59 -10.38 0.34
C SER A 42 10.00 -10.80 -0.08
N HIS A 43 10.26 -10.91 -1.39
CA HIS A 43 11.60 -11.20 -1.90
C HIS A 43 12.58 -10.06 -1.59
N ALA A 44 12.16 -8.81 -1.72
CA ALA A 44 12.96 -7.64 -1.39
C ALA A 44 13.34 -7.62 0.11
N ALA A 45 12.45 -8.03 1.01
CA ALA A 45 12.76 -8.16 2.45
C ALA A 45 13.81 -9.24 2.72
N GLY A 46 13.72 -10.40 2.06
CA GLY A 46 14.74 -11.44 2.16
C GLY A 46 16.12 -10.96 1.67
N LEU A 47 16.15 -10.24 0.55
CA LEU A 47 17.38 -9.62 0.04
C LEU A 47 17.90 -8.52 0.97
N ALA A 48 17.01 -7.71 1.57
CA ALA A 48 17.39 -6.68 2.51
C ALA A 48 18.10 -7.28 3.73
N ALA A 49 17.58 -8.39 4.29
CA ALA A 49 18.25 -9.10 5.38
C ALA A 49 19.65 -9.58 5.00
N ALA A 50 19.86 -10.04 3.76
CA ALA A 50 21.16 -10.50 3.29
C ALA A 50 22.15 -9.35 3.02
N ASN A 51 21.66 -8.21 2.54
CA ASN A 51 22.48 -7.13 1.96
C ASN A 51 22.58 -5.86 2.82
N ARG A 52 21.83 -5.79 3.93
CA ARG A 52 21.78 -4.59 4.79
C ARG A 52 23.15 -4.17 5.28
N THR A 53 23.31 -2.87 5.44
CA THR A 53 24.40 -2.20 6.15
C THR A 53 23.92 -1.72 7.52
N ALA A 54 24.84 -1.26 8.37
CA ALA A 54 24.47 -0.61 9.63
C ALA A 54 23.60 0.64 9.41
N GLY A 55 23.87 1.41 8.36
CA GLY A 55 23.07 2.59 8.01
C GLY A 55 21.63 2.23 7.63
N ASP A 56 21.42 1.13 6.93
CA ASP A 56 20.07 0.67 6.57
C ASP A 56 19.24 0.30 7.82
N LEU A 57 19.87 -0.32 8.83
CA LEU A 57 19.20 -0.62 10.09
C LEU A 57 18.83 0.63 10.87
N VAL A 58 19.70 1.64 10.88
CA VAL A 58 19.40 2.92 11.51
C VAL A 58 18.19 3.56 10.84
N GLU A 59 18.13 3.61 9.52
CA GLU A 59 16.98 4.18 8.80
C GLU A 59 15.68 3.40 9.05
N LEU A 60 15.73 2.07 9.04
CA LEU A 60 14.57 1.24 9.36
C LEU A 60 14.09 1.44 10.80
N GLY A 61 15.02 1.49 11.75
CA GLY A 61 14.74 1.71 13.16
C GLY A 61 14.10 3.08 13.40
N LEU A 62 14.62 4.13 12.77
CA LEU A 62 14.07 5.48 12.87
C LEU A 62 12.62 5.56 12.37
N ALA A 63 12.33 4.96 11.21
CA ALA A 63 10.95 4.92 10.70
C ALA A 63 10.03 4.15 11.66
N LEU A 64 10.47 2.96 12.12
CA LEU A 64 9.70 2.13 13.04
C LEU A 64 9.42 2.80 14.39
N ASP A 65 10.42 3.45 14.97
CA ASP A 65 10.27 4.13 16.25
C ASP A 65 9.34 5.34 16.14
N GLU A 66 9.38 6.05 15.02
CA GLU A 66 8.45 7.13 14.75
C GLU A 66 7.02 6.62 14.56
N MET A 67 6.82 5.49 13.85
CA MET A 67 5.51 4.84 13.73
C MET A 67 4.94 4.44 15.10
N LYS A 68 5.78 3.91 16.02
CA LYS A 68 5.37 3.61 17.40
C LYS A 68 4.97 4.87 18.16
N ARG A 69 5.75 5.95 18.03
CA ARG A 69 5.47 7.25 18.67
C ARG A 69 4.13 7.82 18.19
N LEU A 70 3.91 7.83 16.88
CA LEU A 70 2.68 8.32 16.25
C LEU A 70 1.46 7.49 16.64
N THR A 71 1.59 6.16 16.66
CA THR A 71 0.51 5.26 17.14
C THR A 71 0.12 5.58 18.58
N LYS A 72 1.10 5.80 19.48
CA LYS A 72 0.83 6.21 20.86
C LYS A 72 0.08 7.53 20.94
N LEU A 73 0.47 8.54 20.15
CA LEU A 73 -0.23 9.83 20.12
C LEU A 73 -1.67 9.72 19.61
N LEU A 74 -1.89 8.89 18.57
CA LEU A 74 -3.23 8.64 18.02
C LEU A 74 -4.20 8.07 19.06
N SER A 75 -3.72 7.18 19.94
CA SER A 75 -4.54 6.63 21.03
C SER A 75 -5.07 7.70 22.01
N GLN A 76 -4.43 8.87 22.06
CA GLN A 76 -4.73 9.96 22.99
C GLN A 76 -5.39 11.17 22.31
N SER A 77 -5.29 11.28 20.98
CA SER A 77 -5.79 12.43 20.24
C SER A 77 -7.31 12.43 20.07
N ARG A 78 -7.90 13.62 19.88
CA ARG A 78 -9.30 13.76 19.42
C ARG A 78 -9.37 14.06 17.92
N ASP A 79 -8.32 14.65 17.36
CA ASP A 79 -8.15 14.87 15.93
C ASP A 79 -7.00 14.00 15.43
N GLU A 80 -7.33 13.00 14.61
CA GLU A 80 -6.39 11.98 14.15
C GLU A 80 -5.84 12.30 12.75
N LYS A 81 -6.37 13.29 12.03
CA LYS A 81 -6.14 13.43 10.58
C LYS A 81 -4.66 13.62 10.21
N ASP A 82 -4.01 14.60 10.82
CA ASP A 82 -2.61 14.92 10.51
C ASP A 82 -1.66 13.82 11.02
N LEU A 83 -1.96 13.25 12.19
CA LEU A 83 -1.20 12.14 12.77
C LEU A 83 -1.32 10.86 11.92
N ILE A 84 -2.49 10.57 11.34
CA ILE A 84 -2.66 9.46 10.38
C ILE A 84 -1.82 9.72 9.13
N ALA A 85 -1.86 10.95 8.61
CA ALA A 85 -1.06 11.30 7.44
C ALA A 85 0.44 11.17 7.70
N GLU A 86 0.91 11.50 8.91
CA GLU A 86 2.28 11.25 9.36
C GLU A 86 2.59 9.76 9.47
N LEU A 87 1.72 8.97 10.09
CA LEU A 87 1.93 7.52 10.25
C LEU A 87 2.06 6.83 8.89
N VAL A 88 1.22 7.20 7.91
CA VAL A 88 1.31 6.68 6.54
C VAL A 88 2.62 7.06 5.86
N ARG A 89 3.19 8.24 6.16
CA ARG A 89 4.50 8.63 5.60
C ARG A 89 5.62 7.77 6.16
N GLU A 90 5.60 7.48 7.46
CA GLU A 90 6.63 6.64 8.07
C GLU A 90 6.49 5.15 7.70
N ASP A 91 5.27 4.64 7.52
CA ASP A 91 5.03 3.32 6.93
C ASP A 91 5.69 3.22 5.54
N VAL A 92 5.43 4.18 4.65
CA VAL A 92 6.07 4.24 3.33
C VAL A 92 7.59 4.34 3.45
N ARG A 93 8.11 5.15 4.38
CA ARG A 93 9.56 5.30 4.61
C ARG A 93 10.18 3.95 4.99
N PHE A 94 9.54 3.17 5.86
CA PHE A 94 10.01 1.85 6.27
C PHE A 94 10.10 0.89 5.07
N HIS A 95 9.04 0.78 4.26
CA HIS A 95 9.02 -0.08 3.07
C HIS A 95 10.09 0.34 2.05
N VAL A 96 10.25 1.64 1.82
CA VAL A 96 11.29 2.17 0.93
C VAL A 96 12.69 1.84 1.46
N ALA A 97 12.92 1.89 2.77
CA ALA A 97 14.19 1.51 3.37
C ALA A 97 14.50 0.02 3.16
N ILE A 98 13.53 -0.89 3.33
CA ILE A 98 13.68 -2.32 2.99
C ILE A 98 14.06 -2.49 1.50
N ILE A 99 13.30 -1.84 0.61
CA ILE A 99 13.54 -1.93 -0.84
C ILE A 99 14.94 -1.44 -1.20
N ASN A 100 15.43 -0.35 -0.60
CA ASN A 100 16.78 0.15 -0.81
C ASN A 100 17.84 -0.83 -0.28
N ALA A 101 17.62 -1.39 0.90
CA ALA A 101 18.50 -2.38 1.52
C ALA A 101 18.57 -3.68 0.72
N SER A 102 17.58 -4.00 -0.12
CA SER A 102 17.62 -5.17 -1.02
C SER A 102 18.75 -5.12 -2.06
N ARG A 103 19.28 -3.91 -2.35
CA ARG A 103 20.31 -3.66 -3.38
C ARG A 103 19.92 -4.14 -4.79
N ASN A 104 18.62 -4.25 -5.08
CA ASN A 104 18.13 -4.62 -6.41
C ASN A 104 17.35 -3.47 -7.06
N ASN A 105 18.01 -2.74 -7.96
CA ASN A 105 17.44 -1.56 -8.62
C ASN A 105 16.22 -1.88 -9.50
N LEU A 106 16.15 -3.07 -10.10
CA LEU A 106 15.01 -3.47 -10.91
C LEU A 106 13.79 -3.74 -10.03
N LEU A 107 13.96 -4.51 -8.94
CA LEU A 107 12.89 -4.71 -7.94
C LEU A 107 12.39 -3.38 -7.38
N LYS A 108 13.32 -2.49 -6.99
CA LYS A 108 12.97 -1.16 -6.51
C LYS A 108 12.11 -0.39 -7.50
N LYS A 109 12.50 -0.37 -8.77
CA LYS A 109 11.75 0.33 -9.81
C LYS A 109 10.32 -0.22 -9.94
N GLU A 110 10.17 -1.55 -9.99
CA GLU A 110 8.86 -2.17 -10.17
C GLU A 110 7.96 -2.02 -8.94
N ILE A 111 8.49 -2.22 -7.73
CA ILE A 111 7.70 -2.04 -6.49
C ILE A 111 7.23 -0.58 -6.36
N LEU A 112 8.08 0.40 -6.65
CA LEU A 112 7.69 1.82 -6.60
C LEU A 112 6.63 2.16 -7.66
N ARG A 113 6.73 1.58 -8.87
CA ARG A 113 5.71 1.72 -9.91
C ARG A 113 4.35 1.19 -9.42
N LEU A 114 4.33 0.00 -8.83
CA LEU A 114 3.11 -0.63 -8.29
C LEU A 114 2.51 0.19 -7.14
N HIS A 115 3.33 0.79 -6.28
CA HIS A 115 2.85 1.69 -5.22
C HIS A 115 2.15 2.94 -5.78
N VAL A 116 2.65 3.52 -6.87
CA VAL A 116 1.99 4.65 -7.54
C VAL A 116 0.64 4.21 -8.11
N VAL A 117 0.59 3.07 -8.80
CA VAL A 117 -0.66 2.52 -9.35
C VAL A 117 -1.69 2.32 -8.25
N ASN A 118 -1.29 1.65 -7.17
CA ASN A 118 -2.15 1.40 -6.02
C ASN A 118 -2.66 2.72 -5.38
N ARG A 119 -1.83 3.76 -5.29
CA ARG A 119 -2.24 5.06 -4.75
C ARG A 119 -3.20 5.82 -5.69
N VAL A 120 -2.99 5.78 -7.00
CA VAL A 120 -3.85 6.49 -7.95
C VAL A 120 -5.23 5.83 -8.02
N VAL A 121 -5.26 4.49 -8.04
CA VAL A 121 -6.49 3.72 -8.13
C VAL A 121 -7.26 3.72 -6.80
N PHE A 122 -6.57 3.59 -5.66
CA PHE A 122 -7.22 3.43 -4.35
C PHE A 122 -7.09 4.61 -3.41
N GLY A 123 -6.26 5.61 -3.71
CA GLY A 123 -6.18 6.85 -2.93
C GLY A 123 -7.55 7.49 -2.68
N PRO A 124 -8.45 7.56 -3.69
CA PRO A 124 -9.82 8.05 -3.50
C PRO A 124 -10.69 7.19 -2.58
N LEU A 125 -10.42 5.88 -2.49
CA LEU A 125 -11.15 4.93 -1.65
C LEU A 125 -10.62 4.86 -0.20
N GLY A 126 -9.48 5.50 0.09
CA GLY A 126 -8.54 5.01 1.11
C GLY A 126 -8.28 5.88 2.33
N VAL A 127 -9.20 6.76 2.76
CA VAL A 127 -9.05 7.46 4.05
C VAL A 127 -10.33 7.44 4.91
N ASP A 128 -11.52 7.40 4.29
CA ASP A 128 -12.81 7.52 5.01
C ASP A 128 -13.61 6.21 5.15
N THR A 129 -13.14 5.08 4.60
CA THR A 129 -13.96 3.87 4.45
C THR A 129 -13.80 2.83 5.56
N MET A 130 -12.89 3.07 6.52
CA MET A 130 -12.83 2.28 7.76
C MET A 130 -13.88 2.80 8.74
N SER A 131 -15.16 2.52 8.46
CA SER A 131 -16.26 2.62 9.42
C SER A 131 -16.12 1.50 10.46
N THR A 132 -15.07 1.55 11.26
CA THR A 132 -14.80 0.65 12.39
C THR A 132 -14.69 1.46 13.66
N ALA A 133 -15.02 0.86 14.81
CA ALA A 133 -14.96 1.57 16.07
C ALA A 133 -13.52 2.04 16.37
N ARG A 134 -13.35 3.10 17.16
CA ARG A 134 -12.02 3.62 17.51
C ARG A 134 -11.11 2.54 18.11
N VAL A 135 -11.69 1.62 18.89
CA VAL A 135 -11.00 0.48 19.48
C VAL A 135 -10.42 -0.44 18.39
N ASP A 136 -11.20 -0.79 17.37
CA ASP A 136 -10.75 -1.67 16.29
C ASP A 136 -9.59 -1.05 15.49
N ARG A 137 -9.65 0.27 15.25
CA ARG A 137 -8.56 1.00 14.57
C ARG A 137 -7.29 0.99 15.40
N GLU A 138 -7.39 1.16 16.72
CA GLU A 138 -6.24 1.13 17.61
C GLU A 138 -5.61 -0.27 17.65
N THR A 139 -6.43 -1.32 17.84
CA THR A 139 -5.95 -2.70 17.82
C THR A 139 -5.22 -3.02 16.51
N HIS A 140 -5.81 -2.65 15.38
CA HIS A 140 -5.18 -2.86 14.07
C HIS A 140 -3.84 -2.12 13.92
N ARG A 141 -3.75 -0.86 14.37
CA ARG A 141 -2.46 -0.12 14.35
C ARG A 141 -1.39 -0.85 15.17
N GLN A 142 -1.75 -1.36 16.36
CA GLN A 142 -0.81 -2.09 17.21
C GLN A 142 -0.34 -3.40 16.57
N GLU A 143 -1.23 -4.10 15.84
CA GLU A 143 -0.88 -5.29 15.07
C GLU A 143 0.11 -4.95 13.95
N VAL A 144 -0.18 -3.93 13.15
CA VAL A 144 0.70 -3.47 12.06
C VAL A 144 2.09 -3.10 12.60
N ILE A 145 2.17 -2.40 13.74
CA ILE A 145 3.46 -2.07 14.38
C ILE A 145 4.22 -3.33 14.80
N ARG A 146 3.53 -4.36 15.29
CA ARG A 146 4.14 -5.63 15.66
C ARG A 146 4.72 -6.34 14.43
N ASP A 147 4.01 -6.34 13.32
CA ASP A 147 4.50 -6.96 12.08
C ASP A 147 5.75 -6.24 11.55
N HIS A 148 5.76 -4.90 11.57
CA HIS A 148 6.93 -4.10 11.22
C HIS A 148 8.14 -4.39 12.13
N GLN A 149 7.91 -4.57 13.43
CA GLN A 149 8.96 -4.97 14.37
C GLN A 149 9.52 -6.35 14.03
N GLN A 150 8.67 -7.33 13.73
CA GLN A 150 9.12 -8.68 13.34
C GLN A 150 9.96 -8.66 12.05
N ILE A 151 9.55 -7.86 11.06
CA ILE A 151 10.32 -7.66 9.82
C ILE A 151 11.68 -7.03 10.15
N TYR A 152 11.71 -5.97 10.95
CA TYR A 152 12.94 -5.31 11.37
C TYR A 152 13.87 -6.30 12.08
N ASP A 153 13.37 -7.07 13.04
CA ASP A 153 14.17 -8.02 13.81
C ASP A 153 14.78 -9.11 12.91
N ALA A 154 14.00 -9.63 11.94
CA ALA A 154 14.49 -10.60 10.98
C ALA A 154 15.60 -10.03 10.07
N VAL A 155 15.43 -8.78 9.60
CA VAL A 155 16.47 -8.06 8.84
C VAL A 155 17.68 -7.75 9.71
N ALA A 156 17.48 -7.39 10.99
CA ALA A 156 18.51 -7.14 11.98
C ALA A 156 19.35 -8.41 12.25
N ALA A 157 18.71 -9.57 12.27
CA ALA A 157 19.34 -10.88 12.44
C ALA A 157 19.99 -11.43 11.15
N SER A 158 19.89 -10.72 10.03
CA SER A 158 20.31 -11.21 8.69
C SER A 158 19.64 -12.53 8.31
N ASN A 159 18.41 -12.77 8.79
CA ASN A 159 17.64 -13.97 8.50
C ASN A 159 16.71 -13.73 7.31
N SER A 160 17.20 -14.01 6.11
CA SER A 160 16.45 -13.78 4.85
C SER A 160 15.16 -14.58 4.74
N LEU A 161 15.13 -15.82 5.25
CA LEU A 161 13.93 -16.65 5.17
C LEU A 161 12.82 -16.07 6.05
N GLU A 162 13.18 -15.71 7.29
CA GLU A 162 12.24 -15.10 8.22
C GLU A 162 11.76 -13.74 7.72
N ALA A 163 12.68 -12.87 7.26
CA ALA A 163 12.31 -11.54 6.75
C ALA A 163 11.33 -11.62 5.58
N ARG A 164 11.52 -12.60 4.68
CA ARG A 164 10.57 -12.89 3.60
C ARG A 164 9.21 -13.29 4.15
N SER A 165 9.17 -14.25 5.07
CA SER A 165 7.91 -14.75 5.64
C SER A 165 7.15 -13.66 6.42
N MET A 166 7.85 -12.84 7.21
CA MET A 166 7.21 -11.74 7.95
C MET A 166 6.60 -10.71 7.00
N MET A 167 7.34 -10.32 5.95
CA MET A 167 6.86 -9.36 4.96
C MET A 167 5.69 -9.92 4.14
N GLU A 168 5.73 -11.21 3.79
CA GLU A 168 4.64 -11.89 3.10
C GLU A 168 3.34 -11.85 3.93
N ARG A 169 3.41 -12.22 5.22
CA ARG A 169 2.24 -12.14 6.11
C ARG A 169 1.71 -10.72 6.23
N HIS A 170 2.59 -9.74 6.51
CA HIS A 170 2.23 -8.32 6.63
C HIS A 170 1.48 -7.79 5.41
N ILE A 171 1.98 -8.09 4.21
CA ILE A 171 1.34 -7.63 2.98
C ILE A 171 0.02 -8.36 2.73
N GLN A 172 -0.03 -9.69 2.94
CA GLN A 172 -1.27 -10.46 2.76
C GLN A 172 -2.41 -9.89 3.61
N ASP A 173 -2.15 -9.54 4.87
CA ASP A 173 -3.16 -8.98 5.77
C ASP A 173 -3.70 -7.62 5.26
N ILE A 174 -2.82 -6.77 4.73
CA ILE A 174 -3.21 -5.49 4.09
C ILE A 174 -4.05 -5.75 2.85
N LEU A 175 -3.66 -6.71 2.01
CA LEU A 175 -4.35 -7.04 0.76
C LEU A 175 -5.74 -7.60 1.02
N ASP A 176 -5.89 -8.51 1.98
CA ASP A 176 -7.17 -9.09 2.38
C ASP A 176 -8.13 -8.01 2.89
N ASN A 177 -7.63 -7.06 3.70
CA ASN A 177 -8.43 -5.95 4.16
C ASN A 177 -8.88 -5.05 2.98
N ARG A 178 -7.98 -4.72 2.05
CA ARG A 178 -8.30 -3.90 0.87
C ARG A 178 -9.28 -4.59 -0.06
N LEU A 179 -9.15 -5.89 -0.29
CA LEU A 179 -10.08 -6.68 -1.10
C LEU A 179 -11.47 -6.67 -0.50
N ARG A 180 -11.61 -6.77 0.83
CA ARG A 180 -12.91 -6.66 1.52
C ARG A 180 -13.54 -5.27 1.32
N ILE A 181 -12.75 -4.21 1.41
CA ILE A 181 -13.23 -2.84 1.18
C ILE A 181 -13.66 -2.67 -0.27
N PHE A 182 -12.83 -3.10 -1.22
CA PHE A 182 -13.13 -3.01 -2.65
C PHE A 182 -14.40 -3.78 -3.00
N ALA A 183 -14.54 -5.03 -2.55
CA ALA A 183 -15.72 -5.85 -2.78
C ALA A 183 -17.01 -5.12 -2.33
N LYS A 184 -17.02 -4.55 -1.13
CA LYS A 184 -18.14 -3.75 -0.61
C LYS A 184 -18.46 -2.54 -1.49
N HIS A 185 -17.45 -1.82 -1.99
CA HIS A 185 -17.66 -0.69 -2.89
C HIS A 185 -18.24 -1.11 -4.24
N THR A 186 -17.69 -2.16 -4.87
CA THR A 186 -18.24 -2.69 -6.12
C THR A 186 -19.68 -3.20 -5.96
N GLU A 187 -20.03 -3.85 -4.85
CA GLU A 187 -21.41 -4.26 -4.56
C GLU A 187 -22.36 -3.05 -4.44
N THR A 188 -21.90 -1.94 -3.85
CA THR A 188 -22.68 -0.71 -3.73
C THR A 188 -22.83 0.02 -5.08
N GLU A 189 -21.84 -0.10 -5.97
CA GLU A 189 -21.87 0.43 -7.34
C GLU A 189 -22.62 -0.46 -8.35
N THR A 190 -23.08 -1.66 -7.96
CA THR A 190 -23.93 -2.52 -8.83
C THR A 190 -25.36 -2.02 -9.03
N ALA A 191 -25.62 -0.73 -8.88
CA ALA A 191 -26.77 -0.15 -9.57
C ALA A 191 -26.48 -0.23 -11.08
N ARG A 192 -27.34 -0.92 -11.83
CA ARG A 192 -27.26 -0.98 -13.30
C ARG A 192 -26.99 0.44 -13.83
N PRO A 193 -26.05 0.62 -14.77
CA PRO A 193 -25.86 1.93 -15.38
C PRO A 193 -27.19 2.37 -16.01
N LEU A 194 -27.56 3.63 -15.78
CA LEU A 194 -28.76 4.21 -16.37
C LEU A 194 -28.65 4.10 -17.89
N THR A 195 -29.71 3.61 -18.50
CA THR A 195 -29.89 3.61 -19.96
C THR A 195 -29.81 5.04 -20.52
N PRO A 196 -29.52 5.21 -21.81
CA PRO A 196 -29.54 6.53 -22.44
C PRO A 196 -30.85 7.27 -22.22
N GLU A 197 -31.99 6.57 -22.13
CA GLU A 197 -33.28 7.18 -21.81
C GLU A 197 -33.40 7.64 -20.34
N GLU A 198 -32.79 6.91 -19.40
CA GLU A 198 -32.83 7.23 -17.96
C GLU A 198 -31.87 8.38 -17.58
N GLN A 199 -30.77 8.56 -18.32
CA GLN A 199 -29.82 9.66 -18.10
C GLN A 199 -30.40 11.03 -18.42
N VAL A 200 -31.42 11.11 -19.30
CA VAL A 200 -32.12 12.36 -19.65
C VAL A 200 -32.93 12.91 -18.47
N TYR A 201 -33.27 12.08 -17.49
CA TYR A 201 -34.11 12.45 -16.33
C TYR A 201 -33.35 12.60 -15.01
N HIS A 202 -32.03 12.42 -15.02
CA HIS A 202 -31.21 12.66 -13.84
C HIS A 202 -30.76 14.14 -13.81
N PRO A 203 -31.14 14.93 -12.78
CA PRO A 203 -30.82 16.36 -12.68
C PRO A 203 -29.33 16.64 -12.43
#